data_AF-A0A956F3Y3-F1
#
_entry.id   AF-A0A956F3Y3-F1
#
_cell.length_a   1.000
_cell.length_b   1.000
_cell.length_c   1.000
_cell.angle_alpha   90.00
_cell.angle_beta   90.00
_cell.angle_gamma   90.00
#
_symmetry.space_group_name_H-M   'P 1'
#
loop_
_entity.id
_entity.type
_entity.pdbx_description
1 polymer ?
#
loop_
_entity_poly.entity_id
_entity_poly.type
_entity_poly.pdbx_seq_one_letter_code
_entity_poly.pdbx_strand_id
1 'polypeptide(L)'
;KLGSYDSTNGIADVLYDNVIAWDVDTMPGLPDLVHGFGKGVFDHGTFGEIRSTGDVAGITNAFFNGYGGQRDEVKNSALVGIDGPLFSEFEALSYDAFENTQAFTPSGAEQLGDTFLSVAILTDALKYLPRIESGSALSGKASDGQDIGATVTTFRGRAGTLFGETGWDDETSLSMWPFPHEERIAKHMGAYTYSGNLQSGKAVQVSGARGFAEAKTALDGGPQTLTSYVWEYLGTPCPAEICRP
;
A
#
# COMPACT_ATOMS: atom_id res chain seq x y z
N LYS A 1 4.73 8.42 -6.62
CA LYS A 1 5.13 9.13 -5.39
C LYS A 1 3.86 9.42 -4.59
N LEU A 2 3.70 8.79 -3.44
CA LEU A 2 2.75 9.25 -2.43
C LEU A 2 3.46 10.38 -1.67
N GLY A 3 2.90 11.59 -1.59
CA GLY A 3 3.63 12.69 -0.96
C GLY A 3 2.87 14.00 -0.86
N SER A 4 3.28 14.84 0.09
CA SER A 4 2.76 16.17 0.39
C SER A 4 3.33 17.23 -0.59
N TYR A 5 3.09 17.07 -1.90
CA TYR A 5 3.62 18.01 -2.89
C TYR A 5 2.60 19.13 -3.18
N ASP A 6 2.84 20.32 -2.63
CA ASP A 6 2.32 21.57 -3.18
C ASP A 6 3.49 22.50 -3.50
N SER A 7 3.87 22.59 -4.78
CA SER A 7 4.91 23.51 -5.26
C SER A 7 4.47 24.97 -5.27
N THR A 8 3.29 25.31 -4.75
CA THR A 8 2.71 26.63 -4.88
C THR A 8 2.33 27.32 -3.57
N ASN A 9 1.94 26.66 -2.47
CA ASN A 9 1.48 27.39 -1.28
C ASN A 9 1.52 26.71 0.12
N GLY A 10 2.17 25.56 0.36
CA GLY A 10 2.28 25.08 1.76
C GLY A 10 2.97 23.74 2.01
N ILE A 11 3.50 23.62 3.23
CA ILE A 11 3.79 22.35 3.89
C ILE A 11 2.44 21.72 4.22
N ALA A 12 2.12 20.55 3.65
CA ALA A 12 0.88 19.84 3.93
C ALA A 12 1.16 18.65 4.84
N ASP A 13 0.44 18.58 5.95
CA ASP A 13 0.46 17.43 6.85
C ASP A 13 -0.52 16.38 6.31
N VAL A 14 -0.06 15.14 6.17
CA VAL A 14 -0.84 14.05 5.57
C VAL A 14 -0.77 12.82 6.47
N LEU A 15 -1.94 12.25 6.75
CA LEU A 15 -2.08 10.93 7.36
C LEU A 15 -2.45 9.92 6.26
N TYR A 16 -1.63 8.88 6.14
CA TYR A 16 -1.91 7.67 5.37
C TYR A 16 -2.27 6.58 6.37
N ASP A 17 -3.55 6.25 6.45
CA ASP A 17 -4.09 5.26 7.39
C ASP A 17 -4.66 4.07 6.63
N ASN A 18 -4.31 2.84 7.02
CA ASN A 18 -4.78 1.59 6.41
C ASN A 18 -4.51 1.54 4.89
N VAL A 19 -3.25 1.76 4.51
CA VAL A 19 -2.81 1.81 3.11
C VAL A 19 -2.05 0.55 2.73
N ILE A 20 -2.35 0.01 1.55
CA ILE A 20 -1.60 -1.09 0.95
C ILE A 20 -0.87 -0.57 -0.28
N ALA A 21 0.45 -0.79 -0.34
CA ALA A 21 1.23 -0.60 -1.56
C ALA A 21 2.06 -1.85 -1.80
N TRP A 22 1.72 -2.57 -2.86
CA TRP A 22 2.30 -3.88 -3.16
C TRP A 22 2.73 -3.96 -4.61
N ASP A 23 3.83 -4.67 -4.88
CA ASP A 23 4.36 -4.92 -6.22
C ASP A 23 4.61 -3.63 -7.01
N VAL A 24 5.53 -2.83 -6.49
CA VAL A 24 5.82 -1.49 -7.02
C VAL A 24 7.25 -1.41 -7.54
N ASP A 25 7.39 -1.19 -8.84
CA ASP A 25 8.67 -0.83 -9.45
C ASP A 25 8.80 0.70 -9.50
N THR A 26 9.82 1.24 -8.84
CA THR A 26 10.14 2.67 -8.90
C THR A 26 10.95 3.01 -10.15
N MET A 27 11.06 4.30 -10.44
CA MET A 27 11.82 4.76 -11.59
C MET A 27 13.31 4.46 -11.43
N PRO A 28 14.04 4.14 -12.52
CA PRO A 28 15.45 3.85 -12.42
C PRO A 28 16.25 4.99 -11.77
N GLY A 29 17.08 4.65 -10.77
CA GLY A 29 17.91 5.61 -10.03
C GLY A 29 17.17 6.55 -9.06
N LEU A 30 15.85 6.38 -8.90
CA LEU A 30 15.00 7.17 -8.00
C LEU A 30 14.08 6.23 -7.19
N PRO A 31 14.54 5.73 -6.03
CA PRO A 31 13.76 4.79 -5.21
C PRO A 31 12.56 5.44 -4.50
N ASP A 32 12.32 6.74 -4.61
CA ASP A 32 11.23 7.46 -3.95
C ASP A 32 9.82 6.86 -4.20
N LEU A 33 9.34 6.01 -3.30
CA LEU A 33 7.94 5.59 -3.24
C LEU A 33 7.11 6.69 -2.58
N VAL A 34 7.60 7.15 -1.44
CA VAL A 34 7.08 8.27 -0.66
C VAL A 34 8.08 9.42 -0.65
N HIS A 35 7.60 10.64 -0.81
CA HIS A 35 8.42 11.85 -0.66
C HIS A 35 7.62 12.96 0.05
N GLY A 36 7.98 13.26 1.29
CA GLY A 36 7.38 14.32 2.11
C GLY A 36 8.21 15.60 2.07
N PHE A 37 7.55 16.76 1.97
CA PHE A 37 8.13 18.07 2.33
C PHE A 37 7.46 18.65 3.59
N GLY A 38 6.36 18.02 4.00
CA GLY A 38 5.61 18.26 5.23
C GLY A 38 5.45 17.00 6.03
N LYS A 39 4.67 17.07 7.12
CA LYS A 39 4.55 15.93 8.04
C LYS A 39 3.75 14.80 7.39
N GLY A 40 4.41 13.71 6.99
CA GLY A 40 3.80 12.47 6.53
C GLY A 40 3.75 11.43 7.65
N VAL A 41 2.55 11.01 8.04
CA VAL A 41 2.36 9.89 8.99
C VAL A 41 1.77 8.70 8.25
N PHE A 42 2.45 7.57 8.28
CA PHE A 42 1.96 6.28 7.81
C PHE A 42 1.61 5.43 9.01
N ASP A 43 0.33 5.10 9.15
CA ASP A 43 -0.23 4.34 10.26
C ASP A 43 -0.98 3.13 9.69
N HIS A 44 -0.69 1.93 10.22
CA HIS A 44 -1.29 0.69 9.72
C HIS A 44 -1.11 0.48 8.21
N GLY A 45 0.12 0.60 7.70
CA GLY A 45 0.42 0.35 6.29
C GLY A 45 0.89 -1.09 6.03
N THR A 46 0.54 -1.67 4.88
CA THR A 46 1.14 -2.90 4.36
C THR A 46 1.89 -2.59 3.08
N PHE A 47 3.22 -2.59 3.15
CA PHE A 47 4.11 -2.27 2.05
C PHE A 47 4.91 -3.49 1.66
N GLY A 48 4.94 -3.85 0.37
CA GLY A 48 5.85 -4.90 -0.03
C GLY A 48 6.05 -5.15 -1.51
N GLU A 49 7.03 -5.99 -1.80
CA GLU A 49 7.51 -6.24 -3.16
C GLU A 49 7.84 -4.94 -3.90
N ILE A 50 8.55 -4.04 -3.20
CA ILE A 50 8.94 -2.72 -3.72
C ILE A 50 10.38 -2.79 -4.18
N ARG A 51 10.62 -2.39 -5.43
CA ARG A 51 11.91 -2.55 -6.11
C ARG A 51 12.30 -1.26 -6.83
N SER A 52 13.59 -0.95 -6.82
CA SER A 52 14.16 0.09 -7.66
C SER A 52 15.08 -0.54 -8.70
N THR A 53 15.04 -0.03 -9.93
CA THR A 53 15.94 -0.50 -11.00
C THR A 53 17.11 0.47 -11.19
N GLY A 54 18.28 -0.02 -11.62
CA GLY A 54 19.46 0.80 -11.90
C GLY A 54 20.27 1.27 -10.67
N ASP A 55 21.50 1.75 -10.92
CA ASP A 55 22.38 2.28 -9.86
C ASP A 55 21.77 3.56 -9.27
N VAL A 56 21.55 3.59 -7.96
CA VAL A 56 21.19 4.80 -7.20
C VAL A 56 22.44 5.68 -7.14
N ALA A 57 22.77 6.35 -8.24
CA ALA A 57 24.02 7.08 -8.40
C ALA A 57 24.02 8.35 -7.54
N GLY A 58 24.69 8.31 -6.38
CA GLY A 58 25.20 9.48 -5.66
C GLY A 58 24.18 10.40 -4.98
N ILE A 59 22.88 10.06 -4.99
CA ILE A 59 21.84 10.76 -4.23
C ILE A 59 21.40 9.81 -3.11
N THR A 60 21.46 10.28 -1.86
CA THR A 60 20.97 9.55 -0.69
C THR A 60 19.45 9.47 -0.75
N ASN A 61 18.90 8.52 -1.51
CA ASN A 61 17.46 8.33 -1.66
C ASN A 61 17.05 6.97 -1.12
N ALA A 62 15.88 6.93 -0.49
CA ALA A 62 15.26 5.73 0.06
C ALA A 62 13.80 5.64 -0.39
N PHE A 63 13.14 4.48 -0.18
CA PHE A 63 11.74 4.30 -0.54
C PHE A 63 10.81 5.26 0.22
N PHE A 64 11.11 5.50 1.49
CA PHE A 64 10.46 6.48 2.34
C PHE A 64 11.43 7.63 2.57
N ASN A 65 11.16 8.74 1.89
CA ASN A 65 12.01 9.91 1.89
C ASN A 65 11.26 11.08 2.56
N GLY A 66 11.76 11.54 3.70
CA GLY A 66 11.34 12.80 4.30
C GLY A 66 12.19 13.96 3.78
N TYR A 67 11.74 15.19 4.01
CA TYR A 67 12.51 16.39 3.69
C TYR A 67 12.01 17.61 4.47
N GLY A 68 12.94 18.49 4.86
CA GLY A 68 12.59 19.79 5.45
C GLY A 68 12.41 19.79 6.98
N GLY A 69 12.79 18.70 7.66
CA GLY A 69 12.85 18.61 9.13
C GLY A 69 11.49 18.63 9.83
N GLN A 70 10.42 18.26 9.13
CA GLN A 70 9.11 17.98 9.72
C GLN A 70 9.09 16.54 10.23
N ARG A 71 8.22 16.17 11.19
CA ARG A 71 8.25 14.82 11.78
C ARG A 71 7.54 13.79 10.88
N ASP A 72 8.25 13.24 9.90
CA ASP A 72 7.79 12.09 9.13
C ASP A 72 7.85 10.82 9.99
N GLU A 73 6.80 10.00 9.91
CA GLU A 73 6.62 8.84 10.79
C GLU A 73 6.06 7.65 10.02
N VAL A 74 6.68 6.48 10.19
CA VAL A 74 6.05 5.19 9.88
C VAL A 74 5.85 4.47 11.20
N LYS A 75 4.64 3.96 11.41
CA LYS A 75 4.33 3.16 12.58
C LYS A 75 3.25 2.14 12.31
N ASN A 76 3.16 1.13 13.18
CA ASN A 76 2.15 0.07 13.12
C ASN A 76 2.10 -0.62 11.75
N SER A 77 3.19 -0.62 10.98
CA SER A 77 3.19 -1.01 9.57
C SER A 77 3.99 -2.28 9.30
N ALA A 78 3.57 -3.05 8.30
CA ALA A 78 4.26 -4.24 7.82
C ALA A 78 5.03 -3.90 6.52
N LEU A 79 6.33 -4.20 6.48
CA LEU A 79 7.24 -3.94 5.37
C LEU A 79 7.89 -5.25 4.92
N VAL A 80 7.65 -5.64 3.66
CA VAL A 80 7.95 -7.00 3.15
C VAL A 80 8.67 -6.94 1.82
N GLY A 81 9.82 -7.61 1.67
CA GLY A 81 10.45 -7.80 0.36
C GLY A 81 10.80 -6.49 -0.34
N ILE A 82 11.37 -5.54 0.40
CA ILE A 82 11.78 -4.23 -0.12
C ILE A 82 13.27 -4.26 -0.44
N ASP A 83 13.60 -4.16 -1.72
CA ASP A 83 14.97 -4.27 -2.23
C ASP A 83 15.60 -2.89 -2.45
N GLY A 84 16.21 -2.37 -1.39
CA GLY A 84 16.92 -1.09 -1.39
C GLY A 84 16.83 -0.34 -0.06
N PRO A 85 17.33 0.90 0.03
CA PRO A 85 17.27 1.70 1.24
C PRO A 85 15.82 2.03 1.61
N LEU A 86 15.41 1.75 2.85
CA LEU A 86 14.03 1.97 3.29
C LEU A 86 13.74 3.41 3.67
N PHE A 87 14.52 3.98 4.60
CA PHE A 87 14.23 5.29 5.18
C PHE A 87 15.39 6.27 4.99
N SER A 88 15.07 7.50 4.58
CA SER A 88 15.97 8.64 4.54
C SER A 88 15.24 9.86 5.09
N GLU A 89 15.90 10.62 5.98
CA GLU A 89 15.35 11.82 6.61
C GLU A 89 13.93 11.60 7.21
N PHE A 90 13.69 10.43 7.81
CA PHE A 90 12.48 10.14 8.60
C PHE A 90 12.78 10.35 10.08
N GLU A 91 11.84 10.93 10.81
CA GLU A 91 12.05 11.37 12.19
C GLU A 91 11.58 10.35 13.23
N ALA A 92 10.62 9.48 12.92
CA ALA A 92 10.09 8.52 13.88
C ALA A 92 9.72 7.17 13.25
N LEU A 93 10.10 6.09 13.92
CA LEU A 93 9.75 4.71 13.56
C LEU A 93 9.35 3.92 14.81
N SER A 94 8.19 3.25 14.79
CA SER A 94 7.72 2.46 15.94
C SER A 94 6.67 1.41 15.59
N TYR A 95 6.71 0.25 16.24
CA TYR A 95 5.75 -0.85 16.07
C TYR A 95 5.64 -1.36 14.62
N ASP A 96 6.75 -1.37 13.90
CA ASP A 96 6.82 -1.86 12.53
C ASP A 96 7.33 -3.30 12.47
N ALA A 97 6.82 -4.06 11.51
CA ALA A 97 7.24 -5.42 11.24
C ALA A 97 7.99 -5.52 9.91
N PHE A 98 9.10 -6.25 9.90
CA PHE A 98 10.01 -6.34 8.76
C PHE A 98 10.24 -7.79 8.34
N GLU A 99 10.10 -8.06 7.05
CA GLU A 99 10.51 -9.32 6.41
C GLU A 99 11.26 -9.03 5.12
N ASN A 100 12.45 -9.61 4.92
CA ASN A 100 13.24 -9.48 3.69
C ASN A 100 13.47 -8.02 3.25
N THR A 101 13.66 -7.11 4.19
CA THR A 101 13.97 -5.70 3.95
C THR A 101 15.41 -5.40 4.36
N GLN A 102 16.11 -4.58 3.58
CA GLN A 102 17.42 -4.07 4.00
C GLN A 102 17.25 -2.92 5.00
N ALA A 103 17.33 -3.22 6.29
CA ALA A 103 17.33 -2.19 7.33
C ALA A 103 18.57 -1.30 7.15
N PHE A 104 18.41 -0.13 6.53
CA PHE A 104 19.44 0.91 6.58
C PHE A 104 19.37 1.58 7.95
N THR A 105 20.50 1.94 8.54
CA THR A 105 20.54 2.76 9.75
C THR A 105 19.94 4.12 9.40
N PRO A 106 18.75 4.47 9.90
CA PRO A 106 18.15 5.77 9.60
C PRO A 106 19.09 6.87 10.09
N SER A 107 19.42 7.83 9.25
CA SER A 107 20.07 9.05 9.72
C SER A 107 19.01 9.96 10.34
N GLY A 108 19.08 10.21 11.64
CA GLY A 108 18.27 11.24 12.30
C GLY A 108 16.91 10.80 12.88
N ALA A 109 16.50 9.54 12.71
CA ALA A 109 15.22 9.05 13.25
C ALA A 109 15.28 8.71 14.75
N GLU A 110 14.27 9.13 15.51
CA GLU A 110 13.89 8.52 16.79
C GLU A 110 13.35 7.10 16.51
N GLN A 111 14.13 6.09 16.87
CA GLN A 111 13.78 4.69 16.65
C GLN A 111 13.42 4.03 17.96
N LEU A 112 12.18 3.58 18.09
CA LEU A 112 11.78 2.70 19.17
C LEU A 112 12.06 1.25 18.78
N GLY A 113 13.34 0.91 18.59
CA GLY A 113 13.77 -0.37 18.03
C GLY A 113 13.23 -1.61 18.78
N ASP A 114 13.02 -1.51 20.09
CA ASP A 114 12.43 -2.57 20.91
C ASP A 114 10.96 -2.89 20.57
N THR A 115 10.31 -2.03 19.78
CA THR A 115 8.93 -2.22 19.29
C THR A 115 8.89 -2.90 17.92
N PHE A 116 10.03 -3.07 17.25
CA PHE A 116 10.07 -3.68 15.93
C PHE A 116 9.97 -5.20 16.00
N LEU A 117 9.30 -5.78 15.00
CA LEU A 117 9.17 -7.21 14.84
C LEU A 117 9.93 -7.68 13.59
N SER A 118 10.69 -8.76 13.73
CA SER A 118 11.22 -9.51 12.58
C SER A 118 10.56 -10.87 12.57
N VAL A 119 9.65 -11.07 11.63
CA VAL A 119 8.79 -12.26 11.52
C VAL A 119 8.61 -12.66 10.07
N ALA A 120 8.20 -13.90 9.81
CA ALA A 120 7.84 -14.36 8.47
C ALA A 120 6.41 -13.91 8.13
N ILE A 121 6.25 -12.65 7.75
CA ILE A 121 4.96 -12.00 7.47
C ILE A 121 4.17 -12.76 6.40
N LEU A 122 4.80 -13.12 5.28
CA LEU A 122 4.14 -13.79 4.14
C LEU A 122 3.62 -15.18 4.47
N THR A 123 4.23 -15.88 5.43
CA THR A 123 3.78 -17.23 5.81
C THR A 123 2.90 -17.24 7.04
N ASP A 124 3.14 -16.33 7.99
CA ASP A 124 2.56 -16.42 9.32
C ASP A 124 1.47 -15.38 9.59
N ALA A 125 1.40 -14.29 8.81
CA ALA A 125 0.52 -13.15 9.11
C ALA A 125 -0.29 -12.59 7.94
N LEU A 126 0.20 -12.66 6.70
CA LEU A 126 -0.41 -12.00 5.54
C LEU A 126 -0.75 -13.01 4.45
N LYS A 127 -1.94 -13.63 4.55
CA LYS A 127 -2.48 -14.48 3.48
C LYS A 127 -3.17 -13.70 2.36
N TYR A 128 -3.71 -12.54 2.70
CA TYR A 128 -4.49 -11.68 1.82
C TYR A 128 -4.04 -10.24 2.03
N LEU A 129 -3.76 -9.50 0.96
CA LEU A 129 -3.31 -8.10 1.07
C LEU A 129 -4.27 -7.22 1.90
N PRO A 130 -5.61 -7.34 1.78
CA PRO A 130 -6.54 -6.46 2.49
C PRO A 130 -6.61 -6.63 4.01
N ARG A 131 -5.96 -7.65 4.61
CA ARG A 131 -6.16 -7.96 6.03
C ARG A 131 -5.02 -8.79 6.64
N ILE A 132 -4.66 -8.46 7.88
CA ILE A 132 -3.81 -9.29 8.74
C ILE A 132 -4.60 -10.46 9.34
N GLU A 133 -4.00 -11.64 9.34
CA GLU A 133 -4.68 -12.84 9.83
C GLU A 133 -4.78 -12.85 11.36
N SER A 134 -5.99 -13.12 11.87
CA SER A 134 -6.24 -13.16 13.32
C SER A 134 -5.37 -14.21 14.01
N GLY A 135 -4.79 -13.83 15.15
CA GLY A 135 -3.92 -14.71 15.94
C GLY A 135 -2.52 -14.91 15.34
N SER A 136 -2.18 -14.20 14.26
CA SER A 136 -0.82 -14.17 13.70
C SER A 136 0.17 -13.46 14.62
N ALA A 137 1.46 -13.52 14.26
CA ALA A 137 2.52 -12.81 14.95
C ALA A 137 2.36 -11.29 14.95
N LEU A 138 1.58 -10.73 14.01
CA LEU A 138 1.29 -9.30 13.90
C LEU A 138 0.01 -8.89 14.62
N SER A 139 -0.81 -9.86 15.07
CA SER A 139 -2.12 -9.56 15.61
C SER A 139 -2.06 -8.97 17.01
N GLY A 140 -2.75 -7.85 17.22
CA GLY A 140 -2.77 -7.12 18.49
C GLY A 140 -1.41 -6.56 18.94
N LYS A 141 -0.49 -6.35 18.00
CA LYS A 141 0.89 -5.89 18.28
C LYS A 141 1.14 -4.42 18.00
N ALA A 142 0.20 -3.72 17.37
CA ALA A 142 0.32 -2.30 17.15
C ALA A 142 0.26 -1.52 18.47
N SER A 143 0.73 -0.27 18.45
CA SER A 143 0.75 0.64 19.59
C SER A 143 -0.63 0.91 20.20
N ASP A 144 -1.70 0.72 19.43
CA ASP A 144 -3.10 0.89 19.81
C ASP A 144 -3.81 -0.44 20.15
N GLY A 145 -3.09 -1.56 20.13
CA GLY A 145 -3.60 -2.89 20.38
C GLY A 145 -4.31 -3.54 19.19
N GLN A 146 -4.29 -2.91 18.00
CA GLN A 146 -4.73 -3.52 16.75
C GLN A 146 -3.60 -4.34 16.09
N ASP A 147 -3.83 -4.80 14.87
CA ASP A 147 -2.85 -5.56 14.11
C ASP A 147 -1.79 -4.62 13.47
N ILE A 148 -0.54 -5.06 13.38
CA ILE A 148 0.49 -4.37 12.58
C ILE A 148 0.24 -4.65 11.11
N GLY A 149 0.02 -3.60 10.31
CA GLY A 149 -0.37 -3.67 8.91
C GLY A 149 -1.78 -3.15 8.64
N ALA A 150 -2.12 -3.04 7.36
CA ALA A 150 -3.39 -2.49 6.91
C ALA A 150 -4.57 -3.47 7.07
N THR A 151 -5.72 -2.91 7.42
CA THR A 151 -7.03 -3.56 7.41
C THR A 151 -7.97 -2.77 6.51
N VAL A 152 -8.21 -3.30 5.31
CA VAL A 152 -9.02 -2.69 4.25
C VAL A 152 -10.20 -3.60 3.92
N THR A 153 -11.04 -3.86 4.93
CA THR A 153 -12.19 -4.78 4.80
C THR A 153 -13.54 -4.07 4.77
N THR A 154 -13.60 -2.84 5.26
CA THR A 154 -14.83 -2.05 5.38
C THR A 154 -14.65 -0.66 4.80
N PHE A 155 -15.76 0.00 4.49
CA PHE A 155 -15.72 1.40 4.08
C PHE A 155 -15.48 2.31 5.29
N ARG A 156 -14.58 3.28 5.12
CA ARG A 156 -14.45 4.44 6.00
C ARG A 156 -15.17 5.62 5.37
N GLY A 157 -15.90 6.36 6.20
CA GLY A 157 -16.68 7.52 5.77
C GLY A 157 -18.07 7.13 5.25
N ARG A 158 -19.07 7.95 5.59
CA ARG A 158 -20.45 7.78 5.12
C ARG A 158 -20.60 8.34 3.71
N ALA A 159 -21.33 7.64 2.85
CA ALA A 159 -21.58 8.13 1.50
C ALA A 159 -22.27 9.50 1.52
N GLY A 160 -21.71 10.45 0.76
CA GLY A 160 -22.27 11.79 0.61
C GLY A 160 -21.77 12.83 1.61
N THR A 161 -20.85 12.48 2.53
CA THR A 161 -20.22 13.45 3.43
C THR A 161 -18.98 14.09 2.81
N LEU A 162 -18.74 15.36 3.15
CA LEU A 162 -17.51 16.10 2.83
C LEU A 162 -16.57 16.15 4.04
N PHE A 163 -15.31 16.53 3.79
CA PHE A 163 -14.30 16.69 4.85
C PHE A 163 -14.80 17.60 5.98
N GLY A 164 -14.75 17.09 7.21
CA GLY A 164 -15.19 17.80 8.42
C GLY A 164 -16.68 17.63 8.77
N GLU A 165 -17.48 16.97 7.93
CA GLU A 165 -18.88 16.65 8.25
C GLU A 165 -18.98 15.39 9.12
N THR A 166 -19.97 15.29 10.01
CA THR A 166 -20.13 14.11 10.86
C THR A 166 -20.19 12.81 10.05
N GLY A 167 -19.28 11.89 10.34
CA GLY A 167 -19.18 10.62 9.64
C GLY A 167 -18.31 10.62 8.39
N TRP A 168 -17.55 11.68 8.10
CA TRP A 168 -16.68 11.74 6.92
C TRP A 168 -15.49 10.75 6.96
N ASP A 169 -14.96 10.47 8.16
CA ASP A 169 -13.84 9.53 8.39
C ASP A 169 -14.18 8.41 9.39
N ASP A 170 -15.45 8.27 9.78
CA ASP A 170 -15.87 7.23 10.72
C ASP A 170 -15.79 5.83 10.07
N GLU A 171 -15.38 4.84 10.86
CA GLU A 171 -15.56 3.43 10.51
C GLU A 171 -17.05 3.10 10.35
N THR A 172 -17.44 2.46 9.24
CA THR A 172 -18.87 2.22 8.93
C THR A 172 -19.34 0.80 9.23
N SER A 173 -18.42 -0.15 9.44
CA SER A 173 -18.71 -1.59 9.50
C SER A 173 -19.39 -2.17 8.25
N LEU A 174 -19.54 -1.38 7.18
CA LEU A 174 -20.06 -1.86 5.90
C LEU A 174 -18.93 -2.55 5.15
N SER A 175 -19.14 -3.81 4.79
CA SER A 175 -18.16 -4.56 4.00
C SER A 175 -17.80 -3.82 2.71
N MET A 176 -16.51 -3.71 2.43
CA MET A 176 -16.00 -3.27 1.13
C MET A 176 -16.13 -4.36 0.07
N TRP A 177 -16.28 -5.62 0.48
CA TRP A 177 -16.16 -6.78 -0.38
C TRP A 177 -17.46 -7.61 -0.45
N PRO A 178 -17.82 -8.17 -1.61
CA PRO A 178 -17.25 -7.93 -2.92
C PRO A 178 -17.28 -6.45 -3.31
N PHE A 179 -16.27 -6.01 -4.05
CA PHE A 179 -16.12 -4.61 -4.41
C PHE A 179 -17.35 -4.14 -5.20
N PRO A 180 -18.02 -3.05 -4.77
CA PRO A 180 -19.24 -2.61 -5.42
C PRO A 180 -19.05 -2.35 -6.92
N HIS A 181 -20.03 -2.81 -7.70
CA HIS A 181 -20.06 -2.62 -9.15
C HIS A 181 -18.89 -3.22 -9.93
N GLU A 182 -18.16 -4.20 -9.39
CA GLU A 182 -17.00 -4.81 -10.04
C GLU A 182 -17.27 -5.32 -11.47
N GLU A 183 -18.47 -5.82 -11.78
CA GLU A 183 -18.85 -6.18 -13.15
C GLU A 183 -18.85 -4.99 -14.12
N ARG A 184 -19.37 -3.84 -13.68
CA ARG A 184 -19.41 -2.61 -14.48
C ARG A 184 -18.01 -2.03 -14.63
N ILE A 185 -17.19 -2.09 -13.57
CA ILE A 185 -15.79 -1.68 -13.62
C ILE A 185 -15.04 -2.57 -14.63
N ALA A 186 -15.20 -3.90 -14.54
CA ALA A 186 -14.59 -4.86 -15.47
C ALA A 186 -14.98 -4.57 -16.93
N LYS A 187 -16.28 -4.32 -17.19
CA LYS A 187 -16.77 -3.95 -18.53
C LYS A 187 -16.07 -2.71 -19.08
N HIS A 188 -15.95 -1.65 -18.28
CA HIS A 188 -15.37 -0.39 -18.75
C HIS A 188 -13.85 -0.44 -18.84
N MET A 189 -13.16 -1.03 -17.86
CA MET A 189 -11.71 -1.20 -17.88
C MET A 189 -11.28 -2.17 -19.00
N GLY A 190 -12.06 -3.22 -19.28
CA GLY A 190 -11.79 -4.16 -20.36
C GLY A 190 -12.10 -3.62 -21.76
N ALA A 191 -12.80 -2.49 -21.88
CA ALA A 191 -13.10 -1.84 -23.16
C ALA A 191 -12.02 -0.83 -23.60
N TYR A 192 -10.89 -0.74 -22.88
CA TYR A 192 -9.84 0.21 -23.19
C TYR A 192 -9.25 -0.02 -24.59
N THR A 193 -9.10 1.06 -25.34
CA THR A 193 -8.36 1.11 -26.60
C THR A 193 -7.54 2.38 -26.67
N TYR A 194 -6.24 2.24 -26.91
CA TYR A 194 -5.31 3.33 -27.14
C TYR A 194 -4.40 2.99 -28.31
N SER A 195 -4.22 3.96 -29.19
CA SER A 195 -3.26 3.90 -30.28
C SER A 195 -2.53 5.24 -30.32
N GLY A 196 -1.23 5.22 -30.09
CA GLY A 196 -0.44 6.45 -29.97
C GLY A 196 1.00 6.18 -29.57
N ASN A 197 1.78 7.25 -29.40
CA ASN A 197 3.15 7.14 -28.94
C ASN A 197 3.20 7.26 -27.42
N LEU A 198 3.94 6.36 -26.76
CA LEU A 198 4.36 6.54 -25.38
C LEU A 198 5.22 7.80 -25.23
N GLN A 199 5.43 8.25 -23.99
CA GLN A 199 6.37 9.34 -23.69
C GLN A 199 7.79 9.08 -24.23
N SER A 200 8.18 7.80 -24.37
CA SER A 200 9.45 7.39 -25.00
C SER A 200 9.49 7.53 -26.52
N GLY A 201 8.40 7.99 -27.15
CA GLY A 201 8.24 8.05 -28.61
C GLY A 201 7.87 6.71 -29.27
N LYS A 202 7.81 5.62 -28.50
CA LYS A 202 7.43 4.29 -29.00
C LYS A 202 5.95 4.27 -29.34
N ALA A 203 5.62 4.02 -30.60
CA ALA A 203 4.26 3.73 -31.03
C ALA A 203 3.75 2.45 -30.35
N VAL A 204 2.57 2.54 -29.74
CA VAL A 204 1.89 1.42 -29.12
C VAL A 204 0.43 1.38 -29.54
N GLN A 205 -0.08 0.16 -29.62
CA GLN A 205 -1.49 -0.12 -29.69
C GLN A 205 -1.83 -1.02 -28.51
N VAL A 206 -2.71 -0.53 -27.65
CA VAL A 206 -3.11 -1.17 -26.40
C VAL A 206 -4.62 -1.32 -26.46
N SER A 207 -5.12 -2.54 -26.58
CA SER A 207 -6.57 -2.80 -26.55
C SER A 207 -6.89 -4.01 -25.69
N GLY A 208 -8.16 -4.13 -25.32
CA GLY A 208 -8.75 -5.33 -24.74
C GLY A 208 -8.70 -5.41 -23.22
N ALA A 209 -9.21 -6.54 -22.71
CA ALA A 209 -9.25 -6.88 -21.30
C ALA A 209 -7.84 -7.04 -20.72
N ARG A 210 -7.61 -6.48 -19.53
CA ARG A 210 -6.34 -6.54 -18.78
C ARG A 210 -6.61 -6.77 -17.31
N GLY A 211 -5.69 -7.46 -16.63
CA GLY A 211 -5.77 -7.69 -15.19
C GLY A 211 -7.07 -8.40 -14.81
N PHE A 212 -7.78 -7.88 -13.81
CA PHE A 212 -9.03 -8.47 -13.34
C PHE A 212 -10.15 -8.51 -14.41
N ALA A 213 -10.10 -7.62 -15.42
CA ALA A 213 -11.12 -7.56 -16.47
C ALA A 213 -10.99 -8.70 -17.50
N GLU A 214 -9.89 -9.47 -17.47
CA GLU A 214 -9.75 -10.67 -18.29
C GLU A 214 -10.72 -11.77 -17.83
N ALA A 215 -11.39 -12.41 -18.80
CA ALA A 215 -12.26 -13.54 -18.52
C ALA A 215 -11.43 -14.78 -18.15
N LYS A 216 -11.08 -14.89 -16.87
CA LYS A 216 -10.32 -16.00 -16.27
C LYS A 216 -11.12 -16.67 -15.17
N THR A 217 -10.67 -17.85 -14.77
CA THR A 217 -11.14 -18.53 -13.56
C THR A 217 -10.22 -18.14 -12.41
N ALA A 218 -10.83 -17.69 -11.31
CA ALA A 218 -10.16 -17.35 -10.06
C ALA A 218 -9.69 -18.62 -9.31
N LEU A 219 -8.82 -18.46 -8.31
CA LEU A 219 -8.32 -19.55 -7.46
C LEU A 219 -9.44 -20.15 -6.60
N ASP A 220 -10.49 -19.39 -6.27
CA ASP A 220 -11.72 -19.87 -5.64
C ASP A 220 -12.59 -20.77 -6.56
N GLY A 221 -12.22 -20.92 -7.83
CA GLY A 221 -12.91 -21.74 -8.83
C GLY A 221 -14.05 -21.04 -9.57
N GLY A 222 -14.41 -19.81 -9.19
CA GLY A 222 -15.41 -19.00 -9.88
C GLY A 222 -14.81 -18.10 -10.97
N PRO A 223 -15.63 -17.23 -11.59
CA PRO A 223 -15.13 -16.21 -12.50
C PRO A 223 -14.23 -15.21 -11.74
N GLN A 224 -13.15 -14.78 -12.40
CA GLN A 224 -12.30 -13.71 -11.89
C GLN A 224 -13.08 -12.40 -11.82
N THR A 225 -13.03 -11.74 -10.66
CA THR A 225 -13.62 -10.42 -10.41
C THR A 225 -12.57 -9.47 -9.85
N LEU A 226 -12.92 -8.20 -9.63
CA LEU A 226 -12.00 -7.26 -8.97
C LEU A 226 -11.68 -7.75 -7.55
N THR A 227 -12.68 -8.22 -6.82
CA THR A 227 -12.53 -8.78 -5.48
C THR A 227 -11.57 -9.97 -5.48
N SER A 228 -11.84 -10.98 -6.31
CA SER A 228 -10.98 -12.18 -6.34
C SER A 228 -9.57 -11.83 -6.80
N TYR A 229 -9.41 -10.91 -7.77
CA TYR A 229 -8.11 -10.48 -8.26
C TYR A 229 -7.25 -9.82 -7.17
N VAL A 230 -7.85 -9.04 -6.27
CA VAL A 230 -7.13 -8.41 -5.14
C VAL A 230 -6.87 -9.41 -4.02
N TRP A 231 -7.88 -10.18 -3.60
CA TRP A 231 -7.75 -11.11 -2.48
C TRP A 231 -6.80 -12.26 -2.83
N GLU A 232 -6.86 -12.80 -4.04
CA GLU A 232 -6.06 -13.96 -4.43
C GLU A 232 -4.65 -13.60 -4.88
N TYR A 233 -4.27 -12.32 -4.81
CA TYR A 233 -2.99 -11.82 -5.32
C TYR A 233 -1.78 -12.59 -4.77
N LEU A 234 -1.81 -12.95 -3.48
CA LEU A 234 -0.75 -13.72 -2.81
C LEU A 234 -0.85 -15.25 -3.02
N GLY A 235 -1.75 -15.72 -3.89
CA GLY A 235 -1.86 -17.13 -4.26
C GLY A 235 -2.78 -17.97 -3.36
N THR A 236 -3.48 -17.36 -2.41
CA THR A 236 -4.48 -18.04 -1.58
C THR A 236 -5.88 -17.85 -2.17
N PRO A 237 -6.70 -18.90 -2.35
CA PRO A 237 -8.09 -18.76 -2.79
C PRO A 237 -8.88 -17.78 -1.91
N CYS A 238 -9.70 -16.95 -2.55
CA CYS A 238 -10.50 -15.96 -1.83
C CYS A 238 -11.48 -16.65 -0.89
N PRO A 239 -11.68 -16.17 0.35
CA PRO A 239 -12.70 -16.72 1.24
C PRO A 239 -14.09 -16.60 0.64
N ALA A 240 -14.93 -17.63 0.83
CA ALA A 240 -16.26 -17.68 0.24
C ALA A 240 -17.14 -16.53 0.75
N GLU A 241 -17.02 -16.17 2.03
CA GLU A 241 -17.73 -15.04 2.63
C GLU A 241 -17.30 -13.66 2.10
N ILE A 242 -16.19 -13.57 1.39
CA ILE A 242 -15.68 -12.34 0.79
C ILE A 242 -16.03 -12.28 -0.70
N CYS A 243 -15.76 -13.33 -1.46
CA CYS A 243 -15.93 -13.32 -2.92
C CYS A 243 -17.28 -13.88 -3.38
N ARG A 244 -17.97 -14.64 -2.53
CA ARG A 244 -19.22 -15.35 -2.82
C ARG A 244 -20.24 -15.28 -1.64
N PRO A 245 -20.45 -14.12 -0.98
CA PRO A 245 -21.39 -14.02 0.14
C PRO A 245 -22.85 -14.22 -0.26
#